data_AF-A0A6P5RKS1-F1
#
_entry.id   AF-A0A6P5RKS1-F1
#
_cell.length_a   1.000
_cell.length_b   1.000
_cell.length_c   1.000
_cell.angle_alpha   90.00
_cell.angle_beta   90.00
_cell.angle_gamma   90.00
#
_symmetry.space_group_name_H-M   'P 1'
#
loop_
_entity.id
_entity.type
_entity.pdbx_description
1 polymer ?
#
loop_
_entity_poly.entity_id
_entity_poly.type
_entity_poly.pdbx_seq_one_letter_code
_entity_poly.pdbx_strand_id
1 'polypeptide(L)'
;ARSMEGQPYGYHNLIFSWIDTIQDNYPPPLDAHVVASVVTVWNHIQPAYAANMWNEALNKRLGTQNLSFPDILVEVEKRGSSFDELLTVPERDDWLYSDGKSTSCVAFILEMYKEAGLFDPIASSIQVTEFTIKDAYMLKFFENNSSRLPKWCNDGDTVNLPFCQIKGKYRMELPKYNSMEPYSHMNERCESLPPKYSRSRNC
;
A
#
# COMPACT_ATOMS: atom_id res chain seq x y z
N ALA A 1 -7.62 -5.89 15.68
CA ALA A 1 -9.00 -5.48 15.28
C ALA A 1 -9.59 -4.45 16.23
N ARG A 2 -9.94 -4.77 17.49
CA ARG A 2 -10.59 -3.80 18.42
C ARG A 2 -9.75 -2.53 18.69
N SER A 3 -8.43 -2.64 18.70
CA SER A 3 -7.52 -1.50 18.84
C SER A 3 -7.60 -0.48 17.70
N MET A 4 -8.18 -0.86 16.55
CA MET A 4 -8.34 -0.01 15.37
C MET A 4 -9.72 0.66 15.33
N GLU A 5 -10.61 0.37 16.29
CA GLU A 5 -11.92 1.00 16.36
C GLU A 5 -11.76 2.50 16.64
N GLY A 6 -12.37 3.34 15.79
CA GLY A 6 -12.28 4.80 15.88
C GLY A 6 -10.98 5.42 15.39
N GLN A 7 -10.02 4.62 14.88
CA GLN A 7 -8.79 5.12 14.27
C GLN A 7 -9.05 5.71 12.88
N PRO A 8 -8.23 6.68 12.42
CA PRO A 8 -8.39 7.30 11.10
C PRO A 8 -8.14 6.30 9.96
N TYR A 9 -8.77 6.57 8.81
CA TYR A 9 -8.46 5.84 7.59
C TYR A 9 -7.05 6.20 7.08
N GLY A 10 -6.44 5.29 6.33
CA GLY A 10 -5.09 5.32 5.73
C GLY A 10 -4.70 6.53 4.85
N TYR A 11 -5.23 7.73 5.04
CA TYR A 11 -4.93 8.88 4.18
C TYR A 11 -3.48 9.35 4.29
N HIS A 12 -2.84 9.15 5.44
CA HIS A 12 -1.42 9.51 5.63
C HIS A 12 -0.48 8.65 4.80
N ASN A 13 -0.86 7.42 4.45
CA ASN A 13 0.05 6.46 3.80
C ASN A 13 -0.38 5.99 2.41
N LEU A 14 -1.67 6.07 2.07
CA LEU A 14 -2.19 5.57 0.79
C LEU A 14 -1.52 6.21 -0.44
N ILE A 15 -1.08 7.46 -0.34
CA ILE A 15 -0.42 8.14 -1.47
C ILE A 15 0.98 7.60 -1.75
N PHE A 16 1.63 6.97 -0.77
CA PHE A 16 2.99 6.44 -0.92
C PHE A 16 3.01 4.97 -1.32
N SER A 17 1.91 4.23 -1.12
CA SER A 17 1.81 2.79 -1.37
C SER A 17 1.87 2.37 -2.86
N TRP A 18 2.23 3.27 -3.77
CA TRP A 18 2.39 3.01 -5.20
C TRP A 18 3.65 3.67 -5.77
N ILE A 19 4.51 4.24 -4.91
CA ILE A 19 5.73 4.97 -5.28
C ILE A 19 6.92 4.27 -4.61
N ASP A 20 7.23 3.07 -5.09
CA ASP A 20 8.21 2.20 -4.43
C ASP A 20 9.62 2.34 -5.03
N THR A 21 9.73 3.01 -6.17
CA THR A 21 10.98 3.17 -6.95
C THR A 21 11.16 4.62 -7.41
N ILE A 22 12.43 5.03 -7.60
CA ILE A 22 12.75 6.41 -8.00
C ILE A 22 12.17 6.73 -9.38
N GLN A 23 12.27 5.75 -10.29
CA GLN A 23 11.75 5.77 -11.65
C GLN A 23 10.70 4.68 -11.79
N ASP A 24 9.89 4.73 -12.85
CA ASP A 24 8.94 3.66 -13.20
C ASP A 24 7.70 3.50 -12.29
N ASN A 25 7.27 4.54 -11.57
CA ASN A 25 5.95 4.58 -10.91
C ASN A 25 4.92 5.44 -11.63
N TYR A 26 5.38 6.29 -12.55
CA TYR A 26 4.56 7.31 -13.19
C TYR A 26 4.40 7.02 -14.68
N PRO A 27 3.20 7.22 -15.27
CA PRO A 27 3.05 7.15 -16.71
C PRO A 27 3.87 8.27 -17.37
N PRO A 28 4.67 7.97 -18.42
CA PRO A 28 5.36 9.00 -19.17
C PRO A 28 4.39 10.06 -19.72
N PRO A 29 4.74 11.36 -19.69
CA PRO A 29 6.04 11.93 -19.34
C PRO A 29 6.14 12.40 -17.86
N LEU A 30 5.30 11.90 -16.96
CA LEU A 30 5.27 12.35 -15.56
C LEU A 30 6.43 11.74 -14.76
N ASP A 31 6.88 12.47 -13.74
CA ASP A 31 7.89 12.05 -12.76
C ASP A 31 7.55 12.56 -11.35
N ALA A 32 8.43 12.32 -10.38
CA ALA A 32 8.25 12.77 -9.00
C ALA A 32 8.15 14.30 -8.85
N HIS A 33 8.66 15.09 -9.80
CA HIS A 33 8.53 16.54 -9.77
C HIS A 33 7.09 16.99 -10.01
N VAL A 34 6.28 16.19 -10.71
CA VAL A 34 4.83 16.41 -10.82
C VAL A 34 4.17 16.25 -9.46
N VAL A 35 4.53 15.22 -8.70
CA VAL A 35 4.05 15.02 -7.32
C VAL A 35 4.44 16.22 -6.46
N ALA A 36 5.70 16.63 -6.50
CA ALA A 36 6.18 17.80 -5.76
C ALA A 36 5.42 19.09 -6.13
N SER A 37 5.13 19.28 -7.43
CA SER A 37 4.38 20.44 -7.93
C SER A 37 2.92 20.44 -7.44
N VAL A 38 2.24 19.29 -7.54
CA VAL A 38 0.87 19.11 -7.04
C VAL A 38 0.79 19.32 -5.53
N VAL A 39 1.72 18.73 -4.79
CA VAL A 39 1.83 18.87 -3.33
C VAL A 39 2.07 20.32 -2.95
N THR A 40 2.95 21.04 -3.67
CA THR A 40 3.21 22.47 -3.44
C THR A 40 1.95 23.32 -3.63
N VAL A 41 1.26 23.16 -4.76
CA VAL A 41 0.02 23.89 -5.04
C VAL A 41 -1.06 23.57 -4.00
N TRP A 42 -1.23 22.29 -3.65
CA TRP A 42 -2.23 21.86 -2.69
C TRP A 42 -1.94 22.32 -1.27
N ASN A 43 -0.67 22.36 -0.85
CA ASN A 43 -0.24 22.95 0.42
C ASN A 43 -0.63 24.44 0.52
N HIS A 44 -0.64 25.18 -0.60
CA HIS A 44 -1.12 26.57 -0.62
C HIS A 44 -2.65 26.70 -0.58
N ILE A 45 -3.38 25.77 -1.20
CA ILE A 45 -4.85 25.86 -1.32
C ILE A 45 -5.57 25.28 -0.09
N GLN A 46 -5.11 24.16 0.46
CA GLN A 46 -5.70 23.44 1.59
C GLN A 46 -4.62 22.98 2.59
N PRO A 47 -3.95 23.92 3.28
CA PRO A 47 -2.78 23.62 4.12
C PRO A 47 -3.07 22.60 5.24
N ALA A 48 -4.24 22.67 5.87
CA ALA A 48 -4.62 21.74 6.95
C ALA A 48 -4.81 20.29 6.44
N TYR A 49 -5.40 20.13 5.25
CA TYR A 49 -5.61 18.81 4.65
C TYR A 49 -4.31 18.24 4.09
N ALA A 50 -3.49 19.10 3.49
CA ALA A 50 -2.17 18.75 2.97
C ALA A 50 -1.22 18.29 4.09
N ALA A 51 -1.20 19.01 5.22
CA ALA A 51 -0.43 18.63 6.39
C ALA A 51 -0.80 17.23 6.90
N ASN A 52 -2.10 16.90 6.89
CA ASN A 52 -2.63 15.61 7.28
C ASN A 52 -2.46 14.51 6.21
N MET A 53 -2.12 14.83 4.96
CA MET A 53 -1.97 13.81 3.91
C MET A 53 -0.52 13.38 3.69
N TRP A 54 0.44 14.30 3.80
CA TRP A 54 1.83 14.00 3.44
C TRP A 54 2.89 14.60 4.36
N ASN A 55 2.67 15.72 5.06
CA ASN A 55 3.77 16.33 5.83
C ASN A 55 4.25 15.43 6.97
N GLU A 56 3.32 14.86 7.76
CA GLU A 56 3.70 13.99 8.87
C GLU A 56 4.37 12.70 8.35
N ALA A 57 3.82 12.12 7.28
CA ALA A 57 4.34 10.93 6.63
C ALA A 57 5.75 11.14 6.02
N LEU A 58 6.00 12.29 5.40
CA LEU A 58 7.32 12.67 4.87
C LEU A 58 8.32 12.93 6.01
N ASN A 59 7.90 13.58 7.10
CA ASN A 59 8.73 13.75 8.29
C ASN A 59 9.14 12.40 8.89
N LYS A 60 8.21 11.43 8.98
CA LYS A 60 8.52 10.07 9.45
C LYS A 60 9.57 9.38 8.57
N ARG A 61 9.40 9.43 7.24
CA ARG A 61 10.36 8.89 6.27
C ARG A 61 11.75 9.53 6.40
N LEU A 62 11.79 10.85 6.65
CA LEU A 62 13.02 11.61 6.83
C LEU A 62 13.62 11.46 8.25
N GLY A 63 12.89 10.89 9.21
CA GLY A 63 13.29 10.84 10.62
C GLY A 63 13.30 12.23 11.30
N THR A 64 12.45 13.15 10.84
CA THR A 64 12.27 14.49 11.41
C THR A 64 10.87 14.64 12.03
N GLN A 65 10.60 15.80 12.65
CA GLN A 65 9.28 16.11 13.20
C GLN A 65 8.95 17.57 12.93
N ASN A 66 7.69 17.86 12.62
CA ASN A 66 7.13 19.21 12.49
C ASN A 66 7.81 20.12 11.45
N LEU A 67 8.57 19.56 10.50
CA LEU A 67 9.05 20.35 9.36
C LEU A 67 7.90 20.61 8.40
N SER A 68 7.84 21.84 7.88
CA SER A 68 6.94 22.17 6.77
C SER A 68 7.43 21.52 5.48
N PHE A 69 6.56 21.34 4.48
CA PHE A 69 6.97 20.74 3.20
C PHE A 69 8.19 21.42 2.55
N PRO A 70 8.28 22.76 2.46
CA PRO A 70 9.51 23.42 2.00
C PRO A 70 10.75 23.08 2.83
N ASP A 71 10.62 23.02 4.16
CA ASP A 71 11.73 22.68 5.05
C ASP A 71 12.17 21.21 4.88
N ILE A 72 11.22 20.31 4.60
CA ILE A 72 11.51 18.91 4.27
C ILE A 72 12.36 18.85 3.00
N LEU A 73 11.99 19.56 1.93
CA LEU A 73 12.77 19.58 0.68
C LEU A 73 14.20 20.08 0.91
N VAL A 74 14.35 21.15 1.68
CA VAL A 74 15.67 21.70 2.04
C VAL A 74 16.48 20.71 2.89
N GLU A 75 15.84 20.04 3.84
CA GLU A 75 16.51 19.06 4.72
C GLU A 75 16.93 17.79 3.97
N VAL A 76 16.12 17.32 3.03
CA VAL A 76 16.46 16.22 2.11
C VAL A 76 17.73 16.54 1.33
N GLU A 77 17.80 17.73 0.73
CA GLU A 77 18.96 18.19 -0.04
C GLU A 77 20.21 18.32 0.86
N LYS A 78 20.07 18.88 2.07
CA LYS A 78 21.16 18.97 3.06
C LYS A 78 21.75 17.61 3.42
N ARG A 79 20.94 16.55 3.39
CA ARG A 79 21.37 15.17 3.67
C ARG A 79 21.94 14.45 2.45
N GLY A 80 22.05 15.14 1.31
CA GLY A 80 22.56 14.58 0.07
C GLY A 80 21.63 13.54 -0.56
N SER A 81 20.33 13.60 -0.23
CA SER A 81 19.29 12.76 -0.83
C SER A 81 18.38 13.61 -1.73
N SER A 82 17.45 12.96 -2.40
CA SER A 82 16.48 13.56 -3.30
C SER A 82 15.04 13.33 -2.81
N PHE A 83 14.10 14.14 -3.30
CA PHE A 83 12.70 14.01 -2.87
C PHE A 83 12.09 12.69 -3.35
N ASP A 84 12.45 12.25 -4.55
CA ASP A 84 12.12 10.94 -5.11
C ASP A 84 12.62 9.80 -4.22
N GLU A 85 13.88 9.81 -3.79
CA GLU A 85 14.37 8.81 -2.82
C GLU A 85 13.57 8.83 -1.51
N LEU A 86 13.22 10.01 -1.00
CA LEU A 86 12.40 10.12 0.20
C LEU A 86 11.02 9.46 0.01
N LEU A 87 10.39 9.64 -1.15
CA LEU A 87 9.09 9.02 -1.46
C LEU A 87 9.16 7.50 -1.47
N THR A 88 10.30 6.91 -1.87
CA THR A 88 10.50 5.45 -1.93
C THR A 88 10.76 4.79 -0.58
N VAL A 89 10.84 5.55 0.51
CA VAL A 89 10.99 4.97 1.85
C VAL A 89 9.68 4.25 2.21
N PRO A 90 9.71 2.93 2.46
CA PRO A 90 8.50 2.16 2.73
C PRO A 90 7.79 2.67 3.98
N GLU A 91 6.45 2.73 3.92
CA GLU A 91 5.64 2.92 5.11
C GLU A 91 5.89 1.78 6.09
N ARG A 92 5.80 2.06 7.39
CA ARG A 92 5.90 1.03 8.43
C ARG A 92 4.58 0.81 9.12
N ASP A 93 4.23 -0.45 9.33
CA ASP A 93 2.99 -0.86 10.00
C ASP A 93 2.87 -0.31 11.45
N ASP A 94 4.01 -0.03 12.10
CA ASP A 94 4.08 0.44 13.48
C ASP A 94 4.10 1.97 13.61
N TRP A 95 4.10 2.71 12.50
CA TRP A 95 4.06 4.17 12.55
C TRP A 95 2.74 4.68 13.14
N LEU A 96 2.88 5.55 14.14
CA LEU A 96 1.78 6.24 14.80
C LEU A 96 1.76 7.69 14.37
N TYR A 97 0.66 8.12 13.74
CA TYR A 97 0.42 9.50 13.36
C TYR A 97 -0.18 10.29 14.53
N SER A 98 -0.19 11.61 14.40
CA SER A 98 -0.71 12.53 15.43
C SER A 98 -2.19 12.29 15.79
N ASP A 99 -2.96 11.75 14.85
CA ASP A 99 -4.37 11.35 15.00
C ASP A 99 -4.57 9.84 15.19
N GLY A 100 -3.49 9.05 15.29
CA GLY A 100 -3.52 7.63 15.63
C GLY A 100 -2.91 6.71 14.58
N LYS A 101 -3.36 5.44 14.56
CA LYS A 101 -2.94 4.48 13.53
C LYS A 101 -3.68 4.74 12.24
N SER A 102 -2.94 4.86 11.13
CA SER A 102 -3.51 5.16 9.82
C SER A 102 -3.40 3.92 8.92
N THR A 103 -4.51 3.20 8.72
CA THR A 103 -4.51 1.95 7.92
C THR A 103 -5.52 2.00 6.79
N SER A 104 -5.11 1.60 5.58
CA SER A 104 -6.04 1.40 4.48
C SER A 104 -6.89 0.14 4.70
N CYS A 105 -7.95 -0.03 3.90
CA CYS A 105 -8.86 -1.17 4.04
C CYS A 105 -8.14 -2.53 3.88
N VAL A 106 -7.19 -2.62 2.96
CA VAL A 106 -6.43 -3.85 2.71
C VAL A 106 -5.35 -4.06 3.76
N ALA A 107 -4.62 -3.01 4.15
CA ALA A 107 -3.61 -3.08 5.19
C ALA A 107 -4.23 -3.57 6.52
N PHE A 108 -5.40 -3.04 6.90
CA PHE A 108 -6.11 -3.49 8.11
C PHE A 108 -6.39 -5.01 8.12
N ILE A 109 -6.83 -5.57 7.00
CA ILE A 109 -7.09 -7.02 6.89
C ILE A 109 -5.78 -7.81 6.96
N LEU A 110 -4.73 -7.34 6.29
CA LEU A 110 -3.44 -8.01 6.28
C LEU A 110 -2.70 -7.89 7.61
N GLU A 111 -2.89 -6.82 8.37
CA GLU A 111 -2.42 -6.71 9.76
C GLU A 111 -3.07 -7.80 10.62
N MET A 112 -4.37 -8.04 10.44
CA MET A 112 -5.03 -9.16 11.13
C MET A 112 -4.46 -10.52 10.73
N TYR A 113 -4.11 -10.71 9.46
CA TYR A 113 -3.46 -11.96 9.01
C TYR A 113 -2.07 -12.11 9.62
N LYS A 114 -1.32 -11.01 9.69
CA LYS A 114 0.01 -10.95 10.29
C LYS A 114 -0.04 -11.29 11.78
N GLU A 115 -0.96 -10.69 12.53
CA GLU A 115 -1.20 -11.03 13.95
C GLU A 115 -1.69 -12.47 14.15
N ALA A 116 -2.36 -13.07 13.16
CA ALA A 116 -2.77 -14.47 13.18
C ALA A 116 -1.63 -15.44 12.75
N GLY A 117 -0.43 -14.93 12.47
CA GLY A 117 0.75 -15.73 12.13
C GLY A 117 0.82 -16.19 10.68
N LEU A 118 -0.02 -15.67 9.78
CA LEU A 118 -0.02 -16.12 8.37
C LEU A 118 1.26 -15.72 7.62
N PHE A 119 1.98 -14.70 8.10
CA PHE A 119 3.25 -14.26 7.54
C PHE A 119 4.48 -14.86 8.24
N ASP A 120 4.30 -15.74 9.23
CA ASP A 120 5.44 -16.33 9.94
C ASP A 120 6.25 -17.28 9.04
N PRO A 121 7.59 -17.32 9.18
CA PRO A 121 8.41 -16.62 10.20
C PRO A 121 8.89 -15.22 9.77
N ILE A 122 8.42 -14.70 8.62
CA ILE A 122 8.93 -13.46 8.03
C ILE A 122 8.09 -12.24 8.39
N ALA A 123 7.14 -12.34 9.32
CA ALA A 123 6.23 -11.25 9.66
C ALA A 123 6.95 -9.92 9.97
N SER A 124 8.11 -9.96 10.62
CA SER A 124 8.90 -8.76 10.93
C SER A 124 9.50 -8.04 9.71
N SER A 125 9.64 -8.72 8.56
CA SER A 125 10.16 -8.14 7.31
C SER A 125 9.07 -7.79 6.30
N ILE A 126 7.79 -7.87 6.69
CA ILE A 126 6.65 -7.48 5.86
C ILE A 126 6.09 -6.16 6.38
N GLN A 127 5.88 -5.18 5.50
CA GLN A 127 5.08 -3.99 5.79
C GLN A 127 3.77 -4.08 4.99
N VAL A 128 2.68 -4.47 5.64
CA VAL A 128 1.40 -4.65 4.96
C VAL A 128 0.76 -3.33 4.52
N THR A 129 1.24 -2.20 5.05
CA THR A 129 0.91 -0.86 4.55
C THR A 129 1.31 -0.62 3.10
N GLU A 130 2.29 -1.37 2.58
CA GLU A 130 2.75 -1.30 1.19
C GLU A 130 1.92 -2.17 0.23
N PHE A 131 0.91 -2.89 0.73
CA PHE A 131 0.16 -3.83 -0.09
C PHE A 131 -1.06 -3.16 -0.72
N THR A 132 -1.28 -3.44 -2.00
CA THR A 132 -2.53 -3.11 -2.68
C THR A 132 -3.55 -4.25 -2.56
N ILE A 133 -4.80 -4.00 -2.97
CA ILE A 133 -5.84 -5.05 -3.06
C ILE A 133 -5.37 -6.20 -3.96
N LYS A 134 -4.61 -5.90 -5.03
CA LYS A 134 -4.07 -6.91 -5.93
C LYS A 134 -3.12 -7.85 -5.21
N ASP A 135 -2.21 -7.30 -4.42
CA ASP A 135 -1.22 -8.09 -3.70
C ASP A 135 -1.90 -8.97 -2.65
N ALA A 136 -2.92 -8.46 -1.97
CA ALA A 136 -3.66 -9.19 -0.95
C ALA A 136 -4.35 -10.45 -1.49
N TYR A 137 -5.03 -10.38 -2.64
CA TYR A 137 -5.69 -11.58 -3.19
C TYR A 137 -4.71 -12.54 -3.88
N MET A 138 -3.52 -12.06 -4.25
CA MET A 138 -2.47 -12.89 -4.85
C MET A 138 -1.77 -13.77 -3.81
N LEU A 139 -1.71 -13.33 -2.54
CA LEU A 139 -1.13 -14.10 -1.44
C LEU A 139 -1.68 -15.51 -1.36
N LYS A 140 -0.78 -16.48 -1.21
CA LYS A 140 -1.09 -17.91 -1.22
C LYS A 140 -1.58 -18.40 0.14
N PHE A 141 -2.60 -17.73 0.67
CA PHE A 141 -3.21 -18.03 1.98
C PHE A 141 -4.57 -18.70 1.87
N PHE A 142 -5.19 -18.65 0.70
CA PHE A 142 -6.58 -19.02 0.54
C PHE A 142 -6.73 -20.51 0.20
N GLU A 143 -7.94 -21.04 0.40
CA GLU A 143 -8.28 -22.40 0.01
C GLU A 143 -8.15 -22.56 -1.52
N ASN A 144 -7.45 -23.60 -1.96
CA ASN A 144 -7.31 -23.94 -3.38
C ASN A 144 -7.96 -25.28 -3.76
N ASN A 145 -8.40 -26.06 -2.78
CA ASN A 145 -9.16 -27.28 -3.00
C ASN A 145 -10.65 -26.94 -3.13
N SER A 146 -11.15 -26.97 -4.37
CA SER A 146 -12.56 -26.72 -4.68
C SER A 146 -13.53 -27.62 -3.93
N SER A 147 -13.09 -28.82 -3.53
CA SER A 147 -13.90 -29.77 -2.76
C SER A 147 -14.20 -29.28 -1.33
N ARG A 148 -13.40 -28.33 -0.81
CA ARG A 148 -13.58 -27.72 0.50
C ARG A 148 -14.40 -26.43 0.44
N LEU A 149 -14.71 -25.93 -0.76
CA LEU A 149 -15.55 -24.75 -0.93
C LEU A 149 -17.01 -25.08 -0.62
N PRO A 150 -17.79 -24.10 -0.10
CA PRO A 150 -19.21 -24.30 0.14
C PRO A 150 -19.97 -24.71 -1.12
N LYS A 151 -21.03 -25.53 -0.98
CA LYS A 151 -21.83 -26.00 -2.13
C LYS A 151 -22.49 -24.90 -2.95
N TRP A 152 -22.77 -23.74 -2.34
CA TRP A 152 -23.33 -22.57 -3.03
C TRP A 152 -22.28 -21.82 -3.87
N CYS A 153 -20.99 -22.12 -3.67
CA CYS A 153 -19.91 -21.49 -4.43
C CYS A 153 -20.02 -21.87 -5.91
N ASN A 154 -20.00 -20.88 -6.79
CA ASN A 154 -20.25 -21.02 -8.23
C ASN A 154 -21.66 -21.52 -8.61
N ASP A 155 -22.60 -21.59 -7.66
CA ASP A 155 -23.98 -21.98 -7.95
C ASP A 155 -24.66 -20.90 -8.81
N GLY A 156 -25.16 -21.29 -9.99
CA GLY A 156 -25.74 -20.37 -10.97
C GLY A 156 -24.73 -19.56 -11.81
N ASP A 157 -23.43 -19.78 -11.65
CA ASP A 157 -22.41 -19.20 -12.53
C ASP A 157 -22.09 -20.15 -13.71
N THR A 158 -21.95 -19.60 -14.92
CA THR A 158 -21.51 -20.36 -16.11
C THR A 158 -20.02 -20.69 -16.10
N VAL A 159 -19.24 -20.08 -15.21
CA VAL A 159 -17.79 -20.28 -15.06
C VAL A 159 -17.48 -20.70 -13.64
N ASN A 160 -16.70 -21.76 -13.50
CA ASN A 160 -16.24 -22.25 -12.20
C ASN A 160 -15.01 -21.44 -11.76
N LEU A 161 -15.18 -20.53 -10.80
CA LEU A 161 -14.10 -19.71 -10.25
C LEU A 161 -13.34 -20.47 -9.16
N PRO A 162 -12.03 -20.20 -8.99
CA PRO A 162 -11.22 -20.81 -7.92
C PRO A 162 -11.51 -20.21 -6.52
N PHE A 163 -12.47 -19.28 -6.42
CA PHE A 163 -12.90 -18.61 -5.19
C PHE A 163 -14.41 -18.41 -5.20
N CYS A 164 -14.97 -18.10 -4.03
CA CYS A 164 -16.40 -17.85 -3.89
C CYS A 164 -16.70 -16.35 -3.84
N GLN A 165 -17.42 -15.84 -4.83
CA GLN A 165 -17.93 -14.47 -4.80
C GLN A 165 -19.21 -14.43 -3.96
N ILE A 166 -19.12 -13.84 -2.76
CA ILE A 166 -20.22 -13.84 -1.78
C ILE A 166 -21.34 -12.86 -2.19
N LYS A 167 -20.99 -11.75 -2.85
CA LYS A 167 -21.92 -10.67 -3.22
C LYS A 167 -21.50 -10.01 -4.53
N GLY A 168 -22.43 -9.28 -5.13
CA GLY A 168 -22.21 -8.48 -6.33
C GLY A 168 -22.87 -9.09 -7.56
N LYS A 169 -23.34 -8.22 -8.46
CA LYS A 169 -23.98 -8.62 -9.73
C LYS A 169 -22.97 -9.01 -10.82
N TYR A 170 -21.78 -8.42 -10.75
CA TYR A 170 -20.74 -8.58 -11.77
C TYR A 170 -19.71 -9.60 -11.30
N ARG A 171 -19.29 -10.47 -12.21
CA ARG A 171 -18.23 -11.45 -11.93
C ARG A 171 -16.91 -10.72 -11.72
N MET A 172 -16.27 -10.95 -10.58
CA MET A 172 -14.93 -10.43 -10.30
C MET A 172 -13.88 -11.30 -10.99
N GLU A 173 -12.94 -10.65 -11.65
CA GLU A 173 -11.73 -11.31 -12.17
C GLU A 173 -10.56 -10.96 -11.26
N LEU A 174 -9.91 -11.99 -10.70
CA LEU A 174 -8.75 -11.86 -9.81
C LEU A 174 -7.55 -12.59 -10.44
N PRO A 175 -6.86 -11.96 -11.40
CA PRO A 175 -5.72 -12.59 -12.08
C PRO A 175 -4.62 -12.97 -11.09
N LYS A 176 -4.11 -14.20 -11.15
CA LYS A 176 -3.10 -14.72 -10.19
C LYS A 176 -3.60 -14.86 -8.74
N TYR A 177 -4.91 -14.98 -8.54
CA TYR A 177 -5.48 -15.34 -7.24
C TYR A 177 -4.74 -16.51 -6.58
N ASN A 178 -4.40 -16.34 -5.29
CA ASN A 178 -3.86 -17.38 -4.44
C ASN A 178 -2.64 -18.12 -5.01
N SER A 179 -1.69 -17.37 -5.58
CA SER A 179 -0.55 -17.92 -6.34
C SER A 179 0.82 -17.52 -5.80
N MET A 180 0.89 -16.51 -4.94
CA MET A 180 2.12 -15.88 -4.51
C MET A 180 2.48 -16.26 -3.07
N GLU A 181 3.58 -16.97 -2.90
CA GLU A 181 4.14 -17.21 -1.57
C GLU A 181 4.71 -15.90 -1.01
N PRO A 182 4.42 -15.53 0.25
CA PRO A 182 5.05 -14.39 0.89
C PRO A 182 6.57 -14.53 0.95
N TYR A 183 7.28 -13.40 0.81
CA TYR A 183 8.73 -13.34 0.94
C TYR A 183 9.15 -12.02 1.60
N SER A 184 10.35 -11.96 2.19
CA SER A 184 10.81 -10.77 2.93
C SER A 184 10.88 -9.52 2.06
N HIS A 185 10.47 -8.37 2.61
CA HIS A 185 10.45 -7.07 1.93
C HIS A 185 9.56 -7.03 0.67
N MET A 186 8.53 -7.87 0.64
CA MET A 186 7.55 -7.91 -0.43
C MET A 186 6.82 -6.57 -0.58
N ASN A 187 6.72 -6.08 -1.82
CA ASN A 187 6.07 -4.82 -2.20
C ASN A 187 6.78 -3.53 -1.76
N GLU A 188 7.99 -3.59 -1.23
CA GLU A 188 8.70 -2.38 -0.81
C GLU A 188 9.48 -1.69 -1.95
N ARG A 189 9.57 -2.31 -3.14
CA ARG A 189 10.42 -1.88 -4.26
C ARG A 189 9.81 -2.21 -5.62
N CYS A 190 8.51 -2.01 -5.77
CA CYS A 190 7.75 -2.48 -6.92
C CYS A 190 7.23 -1.39 -7.83
N GLU A 191 7.72 -1.43 -9.08
CA GLU A 191 7.25 -0.52 -10.10
C GLU A 191 5.79 -0.81 -10.47
N SER A 192 5.00 0.23 -10.68
CA SER A 192 3.58 0.12 -10.98
C SER A 192 3.19 0.87 -12.26
N LEU A 193 3.84 0.52 -13.38
CA LEU A 193 3.58 1.19 -14.66
C LEU A 193 2.30 0.72 -15.37
N PRO A 194 1.42 1.67 -15.79
CA PRO A 194 0.37 1.38 -16.75
C PRO A 194 0.94 1.05 -18.14
N PRO A 195 0.17 0.39 -19.02
CA PRO A 195 -1.20 -0.09 -18.80
C PRO A 195 -1.26 -1.51 -18.23
N LYS A 196 -0.13 -2.24 -18.20
CA LYS A 196 -0.11 -3.66 -17.88
C LYS A 196 0.06 -3.96 -16.40
N TYR A 197 0.64 -3.02 -15.63
CA TYR A 197 0.94 -3.20 -14.20
C TYR A 197 1.61 -4.56 -13.95
N SER A 198 2.61 -4.87 -14.80
CA SER A 198 3.36 -6.11 -14.73
C SER A 198 4.26 -6.07 -13.50
N ARG A 199 4.12 -7.08 -12.67
CA ARG A 199 4.92 -7.26 -11.47
C ARG A 199 6.27 -7.89 -11.88
N SER A 200 7.39 -7.21 -11.60
CA SER A 200 8.75 -7.70 -11.84
C SER A 200 9.11 -8.86 -10.91
N ARG A 201 10.28 -9.47 -11.10
CA ARG A 201 10.70 -10.58 -10.23
C ARG A 201 11.15 -10.05 -8.87
N ASN A 202 10.64 -10.63 -7.79
CA ASN A 202 10.86 -10.19 -6.40
C ASN A 202 10.26 -8.82 -6.07
N CYS A 203 9.43 -8.33 -6.98
CA CYS A 203 8.06 -8.00 -6.68
C CYS A 203 7.24 -9.29 -6.79
#